data_AF-A0A1B3XTR6-F1
#
_entry.id   AF-A0A1B3XTR6-F1
#
_cell.length_a   1.000
_cell.length_b   1.000
_cell.length_c   1.000
_cell.angle_alpha   90.00
_cell.angle_beta   90.00
_cell.angle_gamma   90.00
#
_symmetry.space_group_name_H-M   'P 1'
#
loop_
_entity.id
_entity.type
_entity.pdbx_description
1 polymer ?
#
loop_
_entity_poly.entity_id
_entity_poly.type
_entity_poly.pdbx_seq_one_letter_code
_entity_poly.pdbx_strand_id
1 'polypeptide(L)'
;MDDSLKHSLKKAKRKQFLKIVITSIIVVLILLPILYITGNYFAAKSSSRLHEQLFLHNSIAEPNIQIDSQVTSNSSMFGGNIVTNRSKNINGSLVQWSTLTSSYDWLRTNIDYNELTPGFYWTDTEFYEYDKQTKNKVATFYHPAIHRYHDGVQNELGEVSQMKNHVAEVAISFDQPYTLKEIQEKIPDNLNIVWLYMSSQIVDESKGPVGVQVYGFDPSDSSKEAYNSFIDALKEYDANNQNETIEKFLHSNKNKQFDQVRILGAMLTGQTQNFKALENQDFIRGASVGATAQIVPYIKPEK
;
A
#
# COMPACT_ATOMS: atom_id res chain seq x y z
N MET A 1 69.25 16.42 43.95
CA MET A 1 67.97 17.15 44.08
C MET A 1 66.95 16.76 43.00
N ASP A 2 67.37 16.11 41.91
CA ASP A 2 66.48 15.77 40.76
C ASP A 2 65.55 14.57 40.96
N ASP A 3 65.92 13.56 41.75
CA ASP A 3 65.11 12.33 41.86
C ASP A 3 63.82 12.51 42.69
N SER A 4 63.86 13.35 43.73
CA SER A 4 62.68 13.68 44.55
C SER A 4 61.63 14.46 43.75
N LEU A 5 62.09 15.38 42.88
CA LEU A 5 61.24 16.14 41.97
C LEU A 5 60.62 15.24 40.91
N LYS A 6 61.41 14.35 40.28
CA LYS A 6 60.92 13.36 39.30
C LYS A 6 59.88 12.41 39.90
N HIS A 7 60.12 11.91 41.12
CA HIS A 7 59.19 11.02 41.81
C HIS A 7 57.86 11.73 42.16
N SER A 8 57.93 12.97 42.64
CA SER A 8 56.76 13.78 42.96
C SER A 8 55.92 14.11 41.71
N LEU A 9 56.57 14.47 40.60
CA LEU A 9 55.93 14.67 39.29
C LEU A 9 55.26 13.40 38.77
N LYS A 10 55.91 12.23 38.88
CA LYS A 10 55.34 10.94 38.44
C LYS A 10 54.13 10.55 39.29
N LYS A 11 54.18 10.79 40.61
CA LYS A 11 53.05 10.56 41.53
C LYS A 11 51.87 11.50 41.24
N ALA A 12 52.14 12.77 40.97
CA ALA A 12 51.13 13.76 40.57
C ALA A 12 50.46 13.37 39.24
N LYS A 13 51.25 13.01 38.21
CA LYS A 13 50.75 12.51 36.93
C LYS A 13 49.87 11.26 37.10
N ARG A 14 50.27 10.30 37.93
CA ARG A 14 49.48 9.10 38.23
C ARG A 14 48.15 9.44 38.92
N LYS A 15 48.15 10.37 39.87
CA LYS A 15 46.94 10.84 40.56
C LYS A 15 46.00 11.60 39.62
N GLN A 16 46.55 12.41 38.72
CA GLN A 16 45.77 13.12 37.69
C GLN A 16 45.17 12.15 36.66
N PHE A 17 45.95 11.19 36.18
CA PHE A 17 45.47 10.14 35.28
C PHE A 17 44.33 9.33 35.94
N LEU A 18 44.50 8.93 37.20
CA LEU A 18 43.46 8.22 37.95
C LEU A 18 42.17 9.05 38.08
N LYS A 19 42.26 10.37 38.31
CA LYS A 19 41.09 11.25 38.33
C LYS A 19 40.38 11.32 36.97
N ILE A 20 41.13 11.41 35.86
CA ILE A 20 40.55 11.41 34.50
C ILE A 20 39.86 10.08 34.21
N VAL A 21 40.48 8.95 34.58
CA VAL A 21 39.89 7.62 34.41
C VAL A 21 38.59 7.50 35.22
N ILE A 22 38.59 7.87 36.50
CA ILE A 22 37.39 7.81 37.36
C ILE A 22 36.27 8.70 36.81
N THR A 23 36.58 9.95 36.45
CA THR A 23 35.58 10.88 35.89
C THR A 23 35.03 10.37 34.55
N SER A 24 35.88 9.81 33.69
CA SER A 24 35.43 9.20 32.41
C SER A 24 34.52 8.00 32.64
N ILE A 25 34.84 7.14 33.62
CA ILE A 25 33.97 6.00 33.99
C ILE A 25 32.62 6.50 34.48
N ILE A 26 32.58 7.49 35.38
CA ILE A 26 31.32 8.07 35.88
C ILE A 26 30.50 8.66 34.73
N VAL A 27 31.14 9.41 33.83
CA VAL A 27 30.48 10.00 32.66
C VAL A 27 29.89 8.92 31.75
N VAL A 28 30.65 7.86 31.45
CA VAL A 28 30.15 6.75 30.63
C VAL A 28 28.98 6.02 31.29
N LEU A 29 29.05 5.78 32.61
CA LEU A 29 27.97 5.15 33.37
C LEU A 29 26.68 5.98 33.38
N ILE A 30 26.77 7.30 33.25
CA ILE A 30 25.60 8.19 33.15
C ILE A 30 25.11 8.31 31.70
N LEU A 31 26.03 8.43 30.73
CA LEU A 31 25.68 8.62 29.33
C LEU A 31 25.06 7.38 28.69
N LEU A 32 25.49 6.16 29.06
CA LEU A 32 24.94 4.93 28.48
C LEU A 32 23.43 4.75 28.75
N PRO A 33 22.92 4.89 29.99
CA PRO A 33 21.49 4.87 30.25
C PRO A 33 20.72 5.98 29.54
N ILE A 34 21.26 7.21 29.51
CA ILE A 34 20.62 8.33 28.81
C ILE A 34 20.49 8.01 27.32
N LEU A 35 21.59 7.57 26.69
CA LEU A 35 21.60 7.19 25.28
C LEU A 35 20.63 6.05 24.99
N TYR A 36 20.54 5.06 25.87
CA TYR A 36 19.59 3.95 25.75
C TYR A 36 18.13 4.43 25.83
N ILE A 37 17.80 5.27 26.80
CA ILE A 37 16.44 5.82 26.96
C ILE A 37 16.07 6.70 25.76
N THR A 38 16.96 7.62 25.38
CA THR A 38 16.77 8.52 24.24
C THR A 38 16.65 7.73 22.93
N GLY A 39 17.50 6.72 22.72
CA GLY A 39 17.45 5.87 21.54
C GLY A 39 16.13 5.10 21.42
N ASN A 40 15.67 4.48 22.52
CA ASN A 40 14.37 3.81 22.53
C ASN A 40 13.20 4.76 22.26
N TYR A 41 13.23 5.98 22.80
CA TYR A 41 12.20 6.98 22.53
C TYR A 41 12.11 7.33 21.04
N PHE A 42 13.24 7.62 20.40
CA PHE A 42 13.26 7.93 18.97
C PHE A 42 12.91 6.73 18.09
N ALA A 43 13.42 5.54 18.43
CA ALA A 43 13.07 4.30 17.74
C ALA A 43 11.56 4.01 17.82
N ALA A 44 10.94 4.15 19.00
CA ALA A 44 9.50 3.95 19.17
C ALA A 44 8.67 4.97 18.37
N LYS A 45 9.07 6.25 18.39
CA LYS A 45 8.40 7.30 17.61
C LYS A 45 8.49 7.04 16.10
N SER A 46 9.65 6.64 15.63
CA SER A 46 9.87 6.32 14.21
C SER A 46 9.11 5.06 13.79
N SER A 47 9.07 4.04 14.64
CA SER A 47 8.25 2.83 14.44
C SER A 47 6.77 3.19 14.31
N SER A 48 6.21 4.01 15.21
CA SER A 48 4.81 4.45 15.14
C SER A 48 4.51 5.17 13.82
N ARG A 49 5.40 6.09 13.42
CA ARG A 49 5.28 6.80 12.15
C ARG A 49 5.27 5.84 10.96
N LEU A 50 6.12 4.81 10.95
CA LEU A 50 6.16 3.84 9.86
C LEU A 50 4.90 2.96 9.83
N HIS A 51 4.37 2.55 11.00
CA HIS A 51 3.07 1.87 11.08
C HIS A 51 1.97 2.73 10.43
N GLU A 52 1.86 4.00 10.84
CA GLU A 52 0.89 4.96 10.32
C GLU A 52 1.06 5.17 8.81
N GLN A 53 2.28 5.39 8.32
CA GLN A 53 2.55 5.55 6.89
C GLN A 53 2.14 4.34 6.04
N LEU A 54 2.37 3.12 6.54
CA LEU A 54 2.00 1.89 5.83
C LEU A 54 0.47 1.71 5.80
N PHE A 55 -0.23 1.96 6.90
CA PHE A 55 -1.69 1.95 6.93
C PHE A 55 -2.30 3.02 6.03
N LEU A 56 -1.74 4.22 6.08
CA LEU A 56 -2.18 5.36 5.29
C LEU A 56 -2.02 5.11 3.79
N HIS A 57 -0.90 4.52 3.38
CA HIS A 57 -0.70 4.14 1.99
C HIS A 57 -1.68 3.02 1.56
N ASN A 58 -1.80 1.96 2.36
CA ASN A 58 -2.70 0.84 2.07
C ASN A 58 -4.16 1.29 1.92
N SER A 59 -4.64 2.21 2.77
CA SER A 59 -6.03 2.67 2.77
C SER A 59 -6.45 3.50 1.55
N ILE A 60 -5.48 4.08 0.82
CA ILE A 60 -5.77 4.94 -0.34
C ILE A 60 -5.25 4.38 -1.67
N ALA A 61 -4.30 3.46 -1.66
CA ALA A 61 -3.48 3.16 -2.85
C ALA A 61 -3.29 1.67 -3.14
N GLU A 62 -3.83 0.75 -2.33
CA GLU A 62 -3.67 -0.69 -2.52
C GLU A 62 -5.04 -1.39 -2.74
N PRO A 63 -5.50 -1.53 -4.01
CA PRO A 63 -6.83 -2.07 -4.30
C PRO A 63 -7.06 -3.49 -3.75
N ASN A 64 -8.03 -3.61 -2.84
CA ASN A 64 -8.46 -4.85 -2.18
C ASN A 64 -7.30 -5.63 -1.54
N ILE A 65 -6.29 -4.93 -1.02
CA ILE A 65 -5.24 -5.52 -0.18
C ILE A 65 -5.50 -5.09 1.26
N GLN A 66 -5.65 -6.06 2.15
CA GLN A 66 -5.81 -5.82 3.58
C GLN A 66 -4.51 -6.11 4.32
N ILE A 67 -4.25 -5.32 5.36
CA ILE A 67 -3.17 -5.59 6.32
C ILE A 67 -3.70 -6.56 7.38
N ASP A 68 -3.19 -7.79 7.37
CA ASP A 68 -3.58 -8.81 8.35
C ASP A 68 -2.87 -8.59 9.69
N SER A 69 -1.62 -8.14 9.64
CA SER A 69 -0.83 -7.81 10.84
C SER A 69 0.38 -6.94 10.50
N GLN A 70 0.82 -6.15 11.47
CA GLN A 70 2.10 -5.47 11.45
C GLN A 70 2.88 -5.83 12.71
N VAL A 71 4.04 -6.47 12.54
CA VAL A 71 4.86 -6.96 13.65
C VAL A 71 6.23 -6.32 13.59
N THR A 72 6.69 -5.76 14.71
CA THR A 72 8.06 -5.27 14.82
C THR A 72 9.03 -6.45 14.89
N SER A 73 10.02 -6.45 14.01
CA SER A 73 11.09 -7.46 13.95
C SER A 73 12.46 -6.80 13.99
N ASN A 74 13.48 -7.51 14.48
CA ASN A 74 14.86 -7.02 14.58
C ASN A 74 14.96 -5.62 15.24
N SER A 75 14.15 -5.36 16.26
CA SER A 75 14.09 -4.07 16.94
C SER A 75 15.22 -3.90 17.95
N SER A 76 15.77 -2.69 18.00
CA SER A 76 16.79 -2.26 18.94
C SER A 76 16.59 -0.78 19.30
N MET A 77 17.39 -0.28 20.25
CA MET A 77 17.42 1.14 20.56
C MET A 77 17.83 2.02 19.38
N PHE A 78 18.31 1.48 18.25
CA PHE A 78 18.74 2.24 17.06
C PHE A 78 17.73 2.20 15.90
N GLY A 79 16.70 1.35 16.00
CA GLY A 79 15.79 1.07 14.90
C GLY A 79 15.43 -0.40 14.79
N GLY A 80 14.68 -0.74 13.74
CA GLY A 80 14.24 -2.10 13.46
C GLY A 80 13.42 -2.18 12.18
N ASN A 81 12.69 -3.28 12.03
CA ASN A 81 11.82 -3.53 10.88
C ASN A 81 10.36 -3.65 11.32
N ILE A 82 9.45 -3.33 10.41
CA ILE A 82 8.03 -3.65 10.50
C ILE A 82 7.73 -4.64 9.38
N VAL A 83 7.29 -5.83 9.78
CA VAL A 83 6.86 -6.91 8.90
C VAL A 83 5.33 -6.80 8.77
N THR A 84 4.86 -6.42 7.59
CA THR A 84 3.44 -6.24 7.29
C THR A 84 2.95 -7.44 6.49
N ASN A 85 2.19 -8.33 7.12
CA ASN A 85 1.54 -9.44 6.43
C ASN A 85 0.22 -8.97 5.82
N ARG A 86 -0.02 -9.38 4.58
CA ARG A 86 -1.14 -8.88 3.79
C ARG A 86 -1.84 -10.02 3.07
N SER A 87 -3.12 -9.81 2.81
CA SER A 87 -3.93 -10.71 2.00
C SER A 87 -4.96 -9.94 1.19
N LYS A 88 -5.68 -10.65 0.32
CA LYS A 88 -6.85 -10.16 -0.38
C LYS A 88 -8.04 -11.04 -0.04
N ASN A 89 -9.21 -10.46 0.18
CA ASN A 89 -10.46 -11.23 0.22
C ASN A 89 -11.05 -11.31 -1.19
N ILE A 90 -11.05 -12.52 -1.76
CA ILE A 90 -11.68 -12.80 -3.05
C ILE A 90 -12.97 -13.56 -2.79
N ASN A 91 -14.06 -12.81 -2.58
CA ASN A 91 -15.41 -13.35 -2.39
C ASN A 91 -15.48 -14.44 -1.29
N GLY A 92 -14.88 -14.17 -0.13
CA GLY A 92 -14.77 -15.07 1.02
C GLY A 92 -13.47 -15.89 1.08
N SER A 93 -12.71 -15.98 -0.02
CA SER A 93 -11.43 -16.71 -0.06
C SER A 93 -10.26 -15.78 0.19
N LEU A 94 -9.54 -15.98 1.29
CA LEU A 94 -8.32 -15.21 1.60
C LEU A 94 -7.15 -15.71 0.75
N VAL A 95 -6.62 -14.84 -0.10
CA VAL A 95 -5.44 -15.08 -0.92
C VAL A 95 -4.26 -14.34 -0.30
N GLN A 96 -3.18 -15.06 0.00
CA GLN A 96 -1.95 -14.45 0.52
C GLN A 96 -1.42 -13.41 -0.48
N TRP A 97 -0.92 -12.30 0.03
CA TRP A 97 -0.20 -11.28 -0.72
C TRP A 97 1.24 -11.12 -0.20
N SER A 98 2.07 -10.34 -0.90
CA SER A 98 3.46 -10.11 -0.49
C SER A 98 3.55 -9.46 0.90
N THR A 99 4.49 -9.95 1.70
CA THR A 99 4.83 -9.34 2.98
C THR A 99 5.80 -8.17 2.74
N LEU A 100 5.50 -7.00 3.29
CA LEU A 100 6.42 -5.85 3.26
C LEU A 100 7.38 -5.92 4.45
N THR A 101 8.67 -5.73 4.22
CA THR A 101 9.67 -5.59 5.29
C THR A 101 10.25 -4.18 5.28
N SER A 102 9.50 -3.25 5.86
CA SER A 102 9.88 -1.84 5.92
C SER A 102 10.79 -1.60 7.14
N SER A 103 11.72 -0.67 7.05
CA SER A 103 12.69 -0.40 8.12
C SER A 103 12.58 1.02 8.68
N TYR A 104 12.98 1.19 9.93
CA TYR A 104 13.05 2.49 10.59
C TYR A 104 14.33 2.62 11.41
N ASP A 105 14.86 3.83 11.46
CA ASP A 105 15.89 4.25 12.41
C ASP A 105 15.37 5.44 13.24
N TRP A 106 16.24 6.14 13.97
CA TRP A 106 15.83 7.30 14.79
C TRP A 106 15.16 8.44 14.04
N LEU A 107 15.49 8.60 12.76
CA LEU A 107 15.13 9.79 11.97
C LEU A 107 14.31 9.42 10.74
N ARG A 108 14.62 8.29 10.13
CA ARG A 108 14.11 7.87 8.83
C ARG A 108 13.23 6.65 8.95
N THR A 109 12.27 6.59 8.05
CA THR A 109 11.47 5.43 7.75
C THR A 109 11.71 5.07 6.29
N ASN A 110 11.69 3.79 5.97
CA ASN A 110 11.92 3.27 4.64
C ASN A 110 10.89 2.19 4.36
N ILE A 111 9.94 2.50 3.48
CA ILE A 111 8.93 1.57 3.02
C ILE A 111 9.56 0.63 1.99
N ASP A 112 9.24 -0.65 2.09
CA ASP A 112 9.67 -1.68 1.14
C ASP A 112 8.98 -1.51 -0.22
N TYR A 113 9.41 -0.53 -1.00
CA TYR A 113 8.90 -0.27 -2.35
C TYR A 113 9.23 -1.39 -3.34
N ASN A 114 10.22 -2.23 -3.03
CA ASN A 114 10.52 -3.37 -3.89
C ASN A 114 9.35 -4.35 -3.90
N GLU A 115 8.81 -4.71 -2.74
CA GLU A 115 7.68 -5.64 -2.65
C GLU A 115 6.32 -4.95 -2.87
N LEU A 116 6.25 -3.63 -2.65
CA LEU A 116 5.04 -2.84 -2.89
C LEU A 116 4.78 -2.65 -4.39
N THR A 117 5.81 -2.46 -5.21
CA THR A 117 5.66 -2.31 -6.66
C THR A 117 5.61 -3.69 -7.35
N PRO A 118 4.59 -3.96 -8.17
CA PRO A 118 4.48 -5.21 -8.93
C PRO A 118 5.72 -5.51 -9.78
N GLY A 119 5.98 -6.80 -10.01
CA GLY A 119 6.83 -7.25 -11.11
C GLY A 119 6.04 -7.27 -12.41
N PHE A 120 6.73 -7.36 -13.55
CA PHE A 120 6.11 -7.54 -14.85
C PHE A 120 6.70 -8.77 -15.54
N TYR A 121 5.85 -9.52 -16.22
CA TYR A 121 6.25 -10.58 -17.13
C TYR A 121 5.89 -10.16 -18.54
N TRP A 122 6.82 -10.37 -19.47
CA TRP A 122 6.63 -10.02 -20.88
C TRP A 122 7.12 -11.13 -21.81
N THR A 123 6.46 -11.25 -22.95
CA THR A 123 6.87 -12.02 -24.13
C THR A 123 6.34 -11.28 -25.37
N ASP A 124 6.59 -11.83 -26.56
CA ASP A 124 6.04 -11.26 -27.80
C ASP A 124 4.50 -11.29 -27.84
N THR A 125 3.85 -12.13 -27.03
CA THR A 125 2.39 -12.36 -27.05
C THR A 125 1.68 -12.04 -25.75
N GLU A 126 2.40 -11.99 -24.62
CA GLU A 126 1.80 -11.83 -23.30
C GLU A 126 2.52 -10.75 -22.50
N PHE A 127 1.72 -9.95 -21.80
CA PHE A 127 2.20 -8.94 -20.86
C PHE A 127 1.26 -8.87 -19.66
N TYR A 128 1.79 -9.01 -18.44
CA TYR A 128 1.02 -8.86 -17.21
C TYR A 128 1.88 -8.46 -16.00
N GLU A 129 1.26 -7.74 -15.07
CA GLU A 129 1.84 -7.42 -13.76
C GLU A 129 1.54 -8.55 -12.76
N TYR A 130 2.49 -8.83 -11.86
CA TYR A 130 2.34 -9.86 -10.83
C TYR A 130 2.98 -9.44 -9.51
N ASP A 131 2.44 -9.98 -8.41
CA ASP A 131 3.02 -9.84 -7.09
C ASP A 131 4.32 -10.64 -6.98
N LYS A 132 5.41 -9.99 -6.58
CA LYS A 132 6.75 -10.59 -6.66
C LYS A 132 6.93 -11.81 -5.77
N GLN A 133 6.26 -11.92 -4.64
CA GLN A 133 6.39 -13.08 -3.74
C GLN A 133 5.43 -14.20 -4.12
N THR A 134 4.16 -13.86 -4.31
CA THR A 134 3.08 -14.86 -4.49
C THR A 134 2.88 -15.25 -5.95
N LYS A 135 3.40 -14.48 -6.90
CA LYS A 135 3.22 -14.63 -8.35
C LYS A 135 1.76 -14.54 -8.82
N ASN A 136 0.86 -14.12 -7.94
CA ASN A 136 -0.50 -13.79 -8.33
C ASN A 136 -0.49 -12.59 -9.28
N LYS A 137 -1.33 -12.65 -10.30
CA LYS A 137 -1.49 -11.53 -11.24
C LYS A 137 -2.10 -10.32 -10.53
N VAL A 138 -1.61 -9.13 -10.86
CA VAL A 138 -2.16 -7.86 -10.40
C VAL A 138 -3.15 -7.36 -11.44
N ALA A 139 -4.36 -7.01 -11.00
CA ALA A 139 -5.36 -6.41 -11.87
C ALA A 139 -5.01 -4.94 -12.14
N THR A 140 -5.09 -4.54 -13.41
CA THR A 140 -4.73 -3.19 -13.85
C THR A 140 -5.96 -2.36 -14.18
N PHE A 141 -5.99 -1.11 -13.70
CA PHE A 141 -6.99 -0.11 -14.09
C PHE A 141 -6.51 0.73 -15.27
N TYR A 142 -7.46 1.15 -16.10
CA TYR A 142 -7.23 2.01 -17.26
C TYR A 142 -7.98 3.32 -17.07
N HIS A 143 -7.26 4.43 -16.98
CA HIS A 143 -7.89 5.75 -16.81
C HIS A 143 -8.79 6.08 -18.02
N PRO A 144 -10.08 6.45 -17.83
CA PRO A 144 -11.02 6.74 -18.93
C PRO A 144 -10.63 7.92 -19.82
N ALA A 145 -9.80 8.85 -19.34
CA ALA A 145 -9.37 10.04 -20.08
C ALA A 145 -8.21 9.77 -21.05
N ILE A 146 -7.54 8.61 -20.94
CA ILE A 146 -6.47 8.19 -21.86
C ILE A 146 -7.16 7.47 -23.03
N HIS A 147 -7.01 7.96 -24.26
CA HIS A 147 -7.76 7.41 -25.38
C HIS A 147 -7.13 6.12 -25.91
N ARG A 148 -5.80 6.08 -26.02
CA ARG A 148 -5.06 4.89 -26.49
C ARG A 148 -3.90 4.58 -25.56
N TYR A 149 -3.81 3.35 -25.10
CA TYR A 149 -2.58 2.82 -24.53
C TYR A 149 -1.82 2.09 -25.63
N HIS A 150 -0.49 2.24 -25.66
CA HIS A 150 0.36 1.54 -26.63
C HIS A 150 0.10 0.01 -26.66
N ASP A 151 -0.01 -0.60 -25.48
CA ASP A 151 -0.21 -2.05 -25.32
C ASP A 151 -1.70 -2.45 -25.38
N GLY A 152 -2.58 -1.50 -25.68
CA GLY A 152 -4.03 -1.70 -25.71
C GLY A 152 -4.68 -1.68 -24.33
N VAL A 153 -5.99 -1.94 -24.32
CA VAL A 153 -6.79 -2.09 -23.11
C VAL A 153 -7.26 -3.54 -23.05
N GLN A 154 -6.87 -4.25 -21.98
CA GLN A 154 -7.28 -5.63 -21.79
C GLN A 154 -8.76 -5.74 -21.39
N ASN A 155 -9.42 -6.79 -21.86
CA ASN A 155 -10.75 -7.18 -21.43
C ASN A 155 -10.80 -8.71 -21.32
N GLU A 156 -10.61 -9.19 -20.09
CA GLU A 156 -10.46 -10.62 -19.77
C GLU A 156 -11.76 -11.24 -19.21
N LEU A 157 -12.91 -10.57 -19.40
CA LEU A 157 -14.21 -11.03 -18.89
C LEU A 157 -14.64 -12.36 -19.52
N GLY A 158 -14.33 -12.57 -20.80
CA GLY A 158 -14.67 -13.80 -21.52
C GLY A 158 -13.87 -15.01 -21.04
N GLU A 159 -12.62 -14.80 -20.65
CA GLU A 159 -11.71 -15.82 -20.13
C GLU A 159 -12.08 -16.17 -18.68
N VAL A 160 -12.28 -15.15 -17.83
CA VAL A 160 -12.60 -15.38 -16.42
C VAL A 160 -13.95 -16.07 -16.25
N SER A 161 -14.96 -15.74 -17.06
CA SER A 161 -16.29 -16.35 -16.94
C SER A 161 -16.33 -17.84 -17.24
N GLN A 162 -15.32 -18.35 -17.97
CA GLN A 162 -15.19 -19.77 -18.33
C GLN A 162 -14.47 -20.60 -17.26
N MET A 163 -13.75 -19.95 -16.33
CA MET A 163 -13.08 -20.64 -15.23
C MET A 163 -14.11 -21.28 -14.31
N LYS A 164 -14.11 -22.61 -14.20
CA LYS A 164 -15.08 -23.33 -13.35
C LYS A 164 -14.57 -23.48 -11.92
N ASN A 165 -15.47 -23.43 -10.94
CA ASN A 165 -15.16 -23.65 -9.52
C ASN A 165 -14.11 -22.68 -8.96
N HIS A 166 -14.13 -21.42 -9.41
CA HIS A 166 -13.21 -20.39 -8.95
C HIS A 166 -13.98 -19.13 -8.54
N VAL A 167 -13.34 -18.35 -7.69
CA VAL A 167 -13.67 -16.95 -7.43
C VAL A 167 -12.53 -16.09 -7.98
N ALA A 168 -12.86 -14.89 -8.44
CA ALA A 168 -11.90 -13.98 -9.06
C ALA A 168 -12.09 -12.55 -8.59
N GLU A 169 -10.98 -11.81 -8.59
CA GLU A 169 -10.92 -10.36 -8.54
C GLU A 169 -10.74 -9.81 -9.95
N VAL A 170 -11.52 -8.80 -10.32
CA VAL A 170 -11.42 -8.14 -11.63
C VAL A 170 -11.50 -6.63 -11.46
N ALA A 171 -10.50 -5.91 -11.97
CA ALA A 171 -10.53 -4.46 -12.08
C ALA A 171 -11.36 -4.06 -13.31
N ILE A 172 -12.53 -3.46 -13.08
CA ILE A 172 -13.39 -2.91 -14.12
C ILE A 172 -13.09 -1.43 -14.28
N SER A 173 -12.59 -1.05 -15.46
CA SER A 173 -12.37 0.35 -15.84
C SER A 173 -13.53 0.82 -16.68
N PHE A 174 -14.11 1.96 -16.33
CA PHE A 174 -15.29 2.48 -17.02
C PHE A 174 -14.91 3.25 -18.29
N ASP A 175 -15.83 3.31 -19.26
CA ASP A 175 -15.71 4.12 -20.49
C ASP A 175 -15.70 5.62 -20.20
N GLN A 176 -16.44 6.01 -19.16
CA GLN A 176 -16.49 7.37 -18.63
C GLN A 176 -16.68 7.34 -17.11
N PRO A 177 -16.46 8.47 -16.40
CA PRO A 177 -16.67 8.52 -14.97
C PRO A 177 -18.17 8.46 -14.56
N TYR A 178 -18.53 7.54 -13.67
CA TYR A 178 -19.90 7.32 -13.18
C TYR A 178 -20.07 7.71 -11.71
N THR A 179 -21.31 7.97 -11.29
CA THR A 179 -21.68 8.09 -9.87
C THR A 179 -21.87 6.72 -9.24
N LEU A 180 -21.83 6.62 -7.90
CA LEU A 180 -22.03 5.34 -7.21
C LEU A 180 -23.40 4.72 -7.57
N LYS A 181 -24.45 5.54 -7.67
CA LYS A 181 -25.79 5.06 -8.01
C LYS A 181 -25.82 4.42 -9.40
N GLU A 182 -25.23 5.08 -10.40
CA GLU A 182 -25.14 4.55 -11.76
C GLU A 182 -24.34 3.23 -11.79
N ILE A 183 -23.31 3.10 -10.97
CA ILE A 183 -22.50 1.87 -10.86
C ILE A 183 -23.33 0.74 -10.25
N GLN A 184 -24.06 1.00 -9.16
CA GLN A 184 -24.91 0.01 -8.51
C GLN A 184 -26.05 -0.47 -9.42
N GLU A 185 -26.55 0.38 -10.33
CA GLU A 185 -27.55 -0.03 -11.34
C GLU A 185 -26.96 -0.86 -12.48
N LYS A 186 -25.66 -0.73 -12.76
CA LYS A 186 -24.96 -1.41 -13.87
C LYS A 186 -24.28 -2.71 -13.46
N ILE A 187 -23.81 -2.80 -12.21
CA ILE A 187 -23.09 -3.96 -11.69
C ILE A 187 -24.09 -4.96 -11.12
N PRO A 188 -24.05 -6.24 -11.53
CA PRO A 188 -24.90 -7.29 -10.99
C PRO A 188 -24.79 -7.46 -9.46
N ASP A 189 -25.92 -7.68 -8.79
CA ASP A 189 -25.99 -7.86 -7.33
C ASP A 189 -25.18 -9.07 -6.82
N ASN A 190 -24.87 -10.04 -7.69
CA ASN A 190 -24.07 -11.23 -7.39
C ASN A 190 -22.55 -11.00 -7.55
N LEU A 191 -22.10 -9.75 -7.64
CA LEU A 191 -20.70 -9.33 -7.54
C LEU A 191 -20.55 -8.36 -6.36
N ASN A 192 -19.39 -8.41 -5.69
CA ASN A 192 -19.03 -7.48 -4.63
C ASN A 192 -18.23 -6.33 -5.24
N ILE A 193 -18.54 -5.09 -4.82
CA ILE A 193 -17.67 -3.94 -5.07
C ILE A 193 -16.77 -3.80 -3.84
N VAL A 194 -15.49 -4.16 -3.98
CA VAL A 194 -14.52 -4.17 -2.86
C VAL A 194 -13.56 -2.97 -2.90
N TRP A 195 -13.54 -2.23 -3.99
CA TRP A 195 -12.74 -1.01 -4.12
C TRP A 195 -13.30 -0.09 -5.20
N LEU A 196 -13.32 1.21 -4.95
CA LEU A 196 -13.66 2.24 -5.93
C LEU A 196 -12.39 2.94 -6.40
N TYR A 197 -12.14 2.93 -7.70
CA TYR A 197 -11.01 3.62 -8.33
C TYR A 197 -11.40 5.07 -8.62
N MET A 198 -10.77 6.01 -7.90
CA MET A 198 -11.17 7.42 -7.85
C MET A 198 -10.28 8.34 -8.66
N SER A 199 -8.97 8.09 -8.68
CA SER A 199 -8.02 8.97 -9.36
C SER A 199 -6.72 8.24 -9.68
N SER A 200 -6.05 8.65 -10.75
CA SER A 200 -4.66 8.29 -11.04
C SER A 200 -4.05 9.36 -11.93
N GLN A 201 -2.74 9.31 -12.11
CA GLN A 201 -2.08 10.14 -13.10
C GLN A 201 -2.61 9.83 -14.51
N ILE A 202 -2.78 10.88 -15.33
CA ILE A 202 -2.93 10.76 -16.78
C ILE A 202 -1.51 10.70 -17.35
N VAL A 203 -1.07 9.50 -17.67
CA VAL A 203 0.24 9.25 -18.30
C VAL A 203 0.18 9.45 -19.81
N ASP A 204 1.36 9.60 -20.40
CA ASP A 204 1.53 9.61 -21.85
C ASP A 204 1.00 8.30 -22.45
N GLU A 205 0.20 8.39 -23.52
CA GLU A 205 -0.39 7.25 -24.25
C GLU A 205 0.65 6.24 -24.74
N SER A 206 1.88 6.70 -25.00
CA SER A 206 3.01 5.85 -25.35
C SER A 206 3.52 4.99 -24.20
N LYS A 207 3.09 5.29 -22.96
CA LYS A 207 3.38 4.51 -21.76
C LYS A 207 2.15 3.67 -21.42
N GLY A 208 2.35 2.38 -21.21
CA GLY A 208 1.30 1.49 -20.72
C GLY A 208 0.80 1.91 -19.33
N PRO A 209 -0.31 1.32 -18.85
CA PRO A 209 -0.87 1.59 -17.51
C PRO A 209 0.01 1.06 -16.35
N VAL A 210 1.14 0.44 -16.69
CA VAL A 210 2.05 -0.25 -15.78
C VAL A 210 2.69 0.71 -14.79
N GLY A 211 2.69 0.33 -13.51
CA GLY A 211 3.27 1.15 -12.45
C GLY A 211 2.56 2.50 -12.23
N VAL A 212 1.39 2.72 -12.82
CA VAL A 212 0.57 3.91 -12.54
C VAL A 212 -0.10 3.73 -11.19
N GLN A 213 0.27 4.58 -10.24
CA GLN A 213 -0.38 4.60 -8.93
C GLN A 213 -1.85 5.01 -9.09
N VAL A 214 -2.74 4.13 -8.63
CA VAL A 214 -4.17 4.43 -8.49
C VAL A 214 -4.49 4.80 -7.06
N TYR A 215 -5.48 5.68 -6.91
CA TYR A 215 -6.04 6.10 -5.64
C TYR A 215 -7.51 5.74 -5.58
N GLY A 216 -7.93 5.20 -4.45
CA GLY A 216 -9.29 4.73 -4.23
C GLY A 216 -9.50 4.30 -2.80
N PHE A 217 -10.65 3.69 -2.53
CA PHE A 217 -10.97 3.19 -1.20
C PHE A 217 -12.00 2.06 -1.28
N ASP A 218 -12.07 1.25 -0.23
CA ASP A 218 -13.14 0.28 -0.03
C ASP A 218 -14.41 1.02 0.43
N PRO A 219 -15.52 0.96 -0.33
CA PRO A 219 -16.74 1.65 0.07
C PRO A 219 -17.34 1.09 1.38
N SER A 220 -17.03 -0.14 1.80
CA SER A 220 -17.55 -0.80 3.01
C SER A 220 -19.08 -0.68 3.17
N ASP A 221 -19.63 -1.03 4.33
CA ASP A 221 -21.07 -0.89 4.62
C ASP A 221 -21.55 0.58 4.63
N SER A 222 -20.64 1.55 4.75
CA SER A 222 -20.96 2.98 4.82
C SER A 222 -20.10 3.81 3.87
N SER A 223 -20.59 3.93 2.64
CA SER A 223 -19.82 4.49 1.53
C SER A 223 -19.52 5.98 1.67
N LYS A 224 -20.33 6.74 2.42
CA LYS A 224 -20.10 8.16 2.70
C LYS A 224 -19.00 8.38 3.73
N GLU A 225 -19.01 7.60 4.79
CA GLU A 225 -18.04 7.63 5.89
C GLU A 225 -16.67 7.14 5.39
N ALA A 226 -16.67 6.07 4.58
CA ALA A 226 -15.48 5.58 3.90
C ALA A 226 -14.89 6.65 2.95
N TYR A 227 -15.73 7.34 2.18
CA TYR A 227 -15.26 8.46 1.34
C TYR A 227 -14.67 9.61 2.15
N ASN A 228 -15.29 10.00 3.27
CA ASN A 228 -14.73 11.05 4.13
C ASN A 228 -13.37 10.65 4.70
N SER A 229 -13.25 9.40 5.15
CA SER A 229 -11.98 8.83 5.65
C SER A 229 -10.91 8.80 4.56
N PHE A 230 -11.29 8.44 3.34
CA PHE A 230 -10.41 8.51 2.16
C PHE A 230 -9.93 9.94 1.89
N ILE A 231 -10.81 10.94 1.94
CA ILE A 231 -10.43 12.34 1.74
C ILE A 231 -9.46 12.83 2.82
N ASP A 232 -9.66 12.44 4.08
CA ASP A 232 -8.75 12.80 5.16
C ASP A 232 -7.40 12.08 5.02
N ALA A 233 -7.42 10.80 4.65
CA ALA A 233 -6.22 10.03 4.35
C ALA A 233 -5.41 10.64 3.17
N LEU A 234 -6.08 11.10 2.10
CA LEU A 234 -5.41 11.80 1.00
C LEU A 234 -4.71 13.09 1.46
N LYS A 235 -5.35 13.89 2.32
CA LYS A 235 -4.74 15.12 2.86
C LYS A 235 -3.55 14.83 3.76
N GLU A 236 -3.63 13.76 4.55
CA GLU A 236 -2.53 13.34 5.41
C GLU A 236 -1.36 12.80 4.59
N TYR A 237 -1.65 11.98 3.58
CA TYR A 237 -0.64 11.38 2.70
C TYR A 237 0.10 12.44 1.89
N ASP A 238 -0.62 13.43 1.38
CA ASP A 238 -0.06 14.55 0.61
C ASP A 238 0.01 15.86 1.41
N ALA A 239 0.34 15.79 2.70
CA ALA A 239 0.38 16.96 3.58
C ALA A 239 1.33 18.09 3.11
N ASN A 240 2.30 17.75 2.27
CA ASN A 240 3.26 18.70 1.71
C ASN A 240 2.87 19.22 0.30
N ASN A 241 1.71 18.81 -0.25
CA ASN A 241 1.24 19.20 -1.58
C ASN A 241 2.32 18.95 -2.65
N GLN A 242 2.71 17.69 -2.81
CA GLN A 242 3.69 17.26 -3.80
C GLN A 242 3.07 16.31 -4.84
N ASN A 243 1.86 15.84 -4.62
CA ASN A 243 1.18 14.92 -5.52
C ASN A 243 0.08 15.63 -6.31
N GLU A 244 0.42 16.05 -7.53
CA GLU A 244 -0.52 16.75 -8.41
C GLU A 244 -1.84 15.98 -8.65
N THR A 245 -1.81 14.64 -8.64
CA THR A 245 -3.01 13.82 -8.85
C THR A 245 -3.97 13.98 -7.66
N ILE A 246 -3.44 13.89 -6.44
CA ILE A 246 -4.20 14.06 -5.21
C ILE A 246 -4.72 15.50 -5.12
N GLU A 247 -3.87 16.49 -5.37
CA GLU A 247 -4.28 17.90 -5.36
C GLU A 247 -5.41 18.19 -6.35
N LYS A 248 -5.28 17.74 -7.60
CA LYS A 248 -6.32 17.92 -8.63
C LYS A 248 -7.63 17.25 -8.21
N PHE A 249 -7.56 16.05 -7.63
CA PHE A 249 -8.74 15.33 -7.15
C PHE A 249 -9.42 16.06 -5.98
N LEU A 250 -8.66 16.48 -4.96
CA LEU A 250 -9.18 17.21 -3.81
C LEU A 250 -9.78 18.57 -4.23
N HIS A 251 -9.11 19.30 -5.11
CA HIS A 251 -9.59 20.59 -5.62
C HIS A 251 -10.90 20.43 -6.40
N SER A 252 -10.96 19.45 -7.31
CA SER A 252 -12.13 19.21 -8.17
C SER A 252 -13.36 18.71 -7.41
N ASN A 253 -13.19 18.23 -6.17
CA ASN A 253 -14.25 17.64 -5.37
C ASN A 253 -14.49 18.33 -4.01
N LYS A 254 -13.83 19.47 -3.72
CA LYS A 254 -13.84 20.17 -2.42
C LYS A 254 -15.24 20.42 -1.80
N ASN A 255 -16.27 20.58 -2.63
CA ASN A 255 -17.64 20.89 -2.19
C ASN A 255 -18.68 19.86 -2.68
N LYS A 256 -18.24 18.71 -3.18
CA LYS A 256 -19.15 17.68 -3.68
C LYS A 256 -19.47 16.70 -2.57
N GLN A 257 -20.74 16.35 -2.47
CA GLN A 257 -21.13 15.16 -1.70
C GLN A 257 -20.74 13.91 -2.49
N PHE A 258 -20.53 12.80 -1.78
CA PHE A 258 -20.00 11.58 -2.38
C PHE A 258 -20.86 11.04 -3.54
N ASP A 259 -22.19 11.19 -3.45
CA ASP A 259 -23.14 10.85 -4.52
C ASP A 259 -22.94 11.63 -5.83
N GLN A 260 -22.27 12.79 -5.76
CA GLN A 260 -21.92 13.64 -6.91
C GLN A 260 -20.50 13.40 -7.42
N VAL A 261 -19.68 12.65 -6.67
CA VAL A 261 -18.31 12.35 -7.04
C VAL A 261 -18.31 11.30 -8.13
N ARG A 262 -17.41 11.49 -9.09
CA ARG A 262 -17.28 10.62 -10.26
C ARG A 262 -16.18 9.59 -10.00
N ILE A 263 -16.51 8.33 -10.24
CA ILE A 263 -15.69 7.13 -10.03
C ILE A 263 -15.22 6.64 -11.40
N LEU A 264 -13.94 6.27 -11.51
CA LEU A 264 -13.28 5.90 -12.77
C LEU A 264 -13.33 4.39 -13.05
N GLY A 265 -13.52 3.58 -12.01
CA GLY A 265 -13.62 2.13 -12.09
C GLY A 265 -13.97 1.50 -10.75
N ALA A 266 -14.09 0.18 -10.73
CA ALA A 266 -14.33 -0.60 -9.51
C ALA A 266 -13.55 -1.91 -9.54
N MET A 267 -13.03 -2.32 -8.39
CA MET A 267 -12.53 -3.69 -8.18
C MET A 267 -13.70 -4.56 -7.74
N LEU A 268 -13.95 -5.63 -8.49
CA LEU A 268 -15.04 -6.55 -8.21
C LEU A 268 -14.52 -7.92 -7.78
N THR A 269 -15.19 -8.54 -6.83
CA THR A 269 -14.97 -9.96 -6.51
C THR A 269 -16.26 -10.75 -6.61
N GLY A 270 -16.15 -12.01 -7.03
CA GLY A 270 -17.30 -12.88 -7.19
C GLY A 270 -16.91 -14.26 -7.70
N GLN A 271 -17.90 -15.16 -7.79
CA GLN A 271 -17.72 -16.39 -8.56
C GLN A 271 -17.46 -16.05 -10.02
N THR A 272 -16.51 -16.74 -10.63
CA THR A 272 -16.05 -16.49 -12.00
C THR A 272 -17.20 -16.44 -13.00
N GLN A 273 -18.18 -17.34 -12.91
CA GLN A 273 -19.35 -17.36 -13.78
C GLN A 273 -20.24 -16.10 -13.69
N ASN A 274 -20.21 -15.36 -12.58
CA ASN A 274 -21.05 -14.16 -12.38
C ASN A 274 -20.55 -13.00 -13.25
N PHE A 275 -19.27 -12.98 -13.61
CA PHE A 275 -18.68 -11.98 -14.50
C PHE A 275 -19.21 -12.04 -15.94
N LYS A 276 -19.85 -13.15 -16.33
CA LYS A 276 -20.48 -13.29 -17.66
C LYS A 276 -21.50 -12.18 -17.95
N ALA A 277 -22.21 -11.69 -16.93
CA ALA A 277 -23.18 -10.61 -17.08
C ALA A 277 -22.54 -9.27 -17.49
N LEU A 278 -21.22 -9.12 -17.30
CA LEU A 278 -20.47 -7.93 -17.66
C LEU A 278 -19.82 -8.03 -19.06
N GLU A 279 -19.90 -9.19 -19.73
CA GLU A 279 -19.37 -9.33 -21.08
C GLU A 279 -20.09 -8.41 -22.07
N ASN A 280 -19.32 -7.75 -22.95
CA ASN A 280 -19.81 -6.87 -24.01
C ASN A 280 -20.68 -5.70 -23.54
N GLN A 281 -20.50 -5.26 -22.29
CA GLN A 281 -21.20 -4.08 -21.78
C GLN A 281 -20.48 -2.79 -22.21
N ASP A 282 -21.20 -1.89 -22.88
CA ASP A 282 -20.63 -0.65 -23.45
C ASP A 282 -20.02 0.31 -22.41
N PHE A 283 -20.45 0.22 -21.14
CA PHE A 283 -19.92 1.06 -20.07
C PHE A 283 -18.54 0.59 -19.55
N ILE A 284 -18.06 -0.57 -20.02
CA ILE A 284 -16.78 -1.15 -19.63
C ILE A 284 -15.76 -0.88 -20.72
N ARG A 285 -14.78 -0.03 -20.38
CA ARG A 285 -13.62 0.24 -21.24
C ARG A 285 -12.66 -0.93 -21.28
N GLY A 286 -12.40 -1.51 -20.11
CA GLY A 286 -11.42 -2.56 -19.90
C GLY A 286 -11.70 -3.32 -18.63
N ALA A 287 -11.30 -4.58 -18.62
CA ALA A 287 -11.45 -5.48 -17.50
C ALA A 287 -10.19 -6.31 -17.36
N SER A 288 -9.50 -6.18 -16.23
CA SER A 288 -8.25 -6.90 -15.96
C SER A 288 -8.44 -7.84 -14.78
N VAL A 289 -8.22 -9.13 -14.99
CA VAL A 289 -8.31 -10.16 -13.97
C VAL A 289 -7.06 -10.11 -13.09
N GLY A 290 -7.25 -10.13 -11.77
CA GLY A 290 -6.19 -10.19 -10.77
C GLY A 290 -6.09 -11.56 -10.12
N ALA A 291 -6.10 -11.58 -8.79
CA ALA A 291 -6.03 -12.82 -8.03
C ALA A 291 -7.29 -13.69 -8.21
N THR A 292 -7.08 -15.01 -8.26
CA THR A 292 -8.15 -16.01 -8.31
C THR A 292 -7.93 -17.08 -7.24
N ALA A 293 -9.01 -17.68 -6.74
CA ALA A 293 -8.93 -18.79 -5.81
C ALA A 293 -9.91 -19.90 -6.20
N GLN A 294 -9.53 -21.15 -5.96
CA GLN A 294 -10.41 -22.29 -6.16
C GLN A 294 -11.44 -22.36 -5.03
N ILE A 295 -12.69 -22.65 -5.38
CA ILE A 295 -13.77 -22.86 -4.40
C ILE A 295 -13.55 -24.22 -3.72
N VAL A 296 -13.55 -24.20 -2.38
CA VAL A 296 -13.42 -25.40 -1.54
C VAL A 296 -14.71 -25.68 -0.77
N PRO A 297 -14.99 -26.93 -0.35
CA PRO A 297 -16.30 -27.30 0.22
C PRO A 297 -16.68 -26.61 1.54
N TYR A 298 -15.70 -26.08 2.27
CA TYR A 298 -15.87 -25.54 3.63
C TYR A 298 -15.69 -24.02 3.74
N ILE A 299 -15.36 -23.33 2.64
CA ILE A 299 -15.34 -21.87 2.54
C ILE A 299 -16.41 -21.49 1.52
N LYS A 300 -17.49 -20.86 1.99
CA LYS A 300 -18.59 -20.47 1.11
C LYS A 300 -18.29 -19.11 0.47
N PRO A 301 -18.47 -18.97 -0.85
CA PRO A 301 -18.42 -17.67 -1.49
C PRO A 301 -19.45 -16.70 -0.88
N GLU A 302 -19.08 -15.43 -0.74
CA GLU A 302 -19.96 -14.39 -0.19
C GLU A 302 -21.10 -14.05 -1.16
N LYS A 303 -20.84 -14.11 -2.47
CA LYS A 303 -21.78 -13.93 -3.58
C LYS A 303 -21.60 -14.95 -4.72
#